data_AF-A0A150U393-F1
#
_entry.id   AF-A0A150U393-F1
#
_cell.length_a   1.000
_cell.length_b   1.000
_cell.length_c   1.000
_cell.angle_alpha   90.00
_cell.angle_beta   90.00
_cell.angle_gamma   90.00
#
_symmetry.space_group_name_H-M   'P 1'
#
loop_
_entity.id
_entity.type
_entity.pdbx_description
1 polymer ?
#
loop_
_entity_poly.entity_id
_entity_poly.type
_entity_poly.pdbx_seq_one_letter_code
_entity_poly.pdbx_strand_id
1 'polypeptide(L)'
;MSKRDVRLPWPRSADDGTPLGVDLSRLHADVRKIVLKHFKSALAWVEADDLVQEVYLAIARKNTQNCAFDPRKASLGKYVFTVANSVVLNLGDKRRRGAHVVLSDVGDMPDAITTRTAEDELIEAEEEAAGQPQLVMFDVRATVSRTSRPARSAAGQTSARRRRSPDPTLSLFDRVTEHAPESGVRRVPFDIDVAEAA
;
A
#
# COMPACT_ATOMS: atom_id res chain seq x y z
N MET A 1 -28.27 1.33 -3.95
CA MET A 1 -27.70 1.67 -5.27
C MET A 1 -26.21 1.34 -5.24
N SER A 2 -25.78 0.23 -5.84
CA SER A 2 -24.34 -0.06 -6.00
C SER A 2 -23.70 1.05 -6.80
N LYS A 3 -22.81 1.84 -6.18
CA LYS A 3 -21.84 2.67 -6.91
C LYS A 3 -21.06 1.69 -7.78
N ARG A 4 -21.40 1.58 -9.06
CA ARG A 4 -20.56 0.86 -10.01
C ARG A 4 -19.21 1.56 -9.97
N ASP A 5 -18.13 0.80 -9.80
CA ASP A 5 -16.78 1.31 -9.90
C ASP A 5 -16.62 1.93 -11.29
N VAL A 6 -16.69 3.26 -11.36
CA VAL A 6 -16.43 4.00 -12.59
C VAL A 6 -14.94 3.82 -12.87
N ARG A 7 -14.61 2.92 -13.79
CA ARG A 7 -13.26 2.74 -14.28
C ARG A 7 -12.95 3.88 -15.24
N LEU A 8 -12.01 4.72 -14.85
CA LEU A 8 -11.49 5.77 -15.71
C LEU A 8 -10.49 5.15 -16.70
N PRO A 9 -10.39 5.70 -17.92
CA PRO A 9 -9.40 5.27 -18.89
C PRO A 9 -8.00 5.48 -18.33
N TRP A 10 -7.05 4.62 -18.72
CA TRP A 10 -5.65 4.67 -18.32
C TRP A 10 -4.79 4.47 -19.58
N PRO A 11 -3.71 5.25 -19.83
CA PRO A 11 -3.07 6.25 -18.95
C PRO A 11 -3.85 7.56 -18.80
N ARG A 12 -3.58 8.28 -17.69
CA ARG A 12 -4.21 9.58 -17.38
C ARG A 12 -3.16 10.65 -17.18
N SER A 13 -3.52 11.88 -17.55
CA SER A 13 -2.75 13.08 -17.25
C SER A 13 -3.63 14.08 -16.49
N ALA A 14 -3.01 14.86 -15.61
CA ALA A 14 -3.64 16.01 -14.98
C ALA A 14 -3.80 17.15 -16.01
N ASP A 15 -4.53 18.21 -15.63
CA ASP A 15 -4.73 19.40 -16.47
C ASP A 15 -3.39 20.08 -16.84
N ASP A 16 -2.41 19.98 -15.94
CA ASP A 16 -1.04 20.50 -16.13
C ASP A 16 -0.15 19.56 -16.97
N GLY A 17 -0.69 18.48 -17.52
CA GLY A 17 0.04 17.49 -18.33
C GLY A 17 0.88 16.49 -17.54
N THR A 18 0.92 16.59 -16.20
CA THR A 18 1.61 15.62 -15.35
C THR A 18 0.95 14.24 -15.45
N PRO A 19 1.70 13.15 -15.68
CA PRO A 19 1.13 11.81 -15.69
C PRO A 19 0.60 11.47 -14.29
N LEU A 20 -0.68 11.14 -14.22
CA LEU A 20 -1.30 10.59 -13.02
C LEU A 20 -1.06 9.09 -12.99
N GLY A 21 -1.06 8.50 -11.79
CA GLY A 21 -0.88 7.09 -11.52
C GLY A 21 0.57 6.60 -11.58
N VAL A 22 0.74 5.29 -11.37
CA VAL A 22 2.06 4.65 -11.31
C VAL A 22 2.24 3.72 -12.50
N ASP A 23 3.30 3.93 -13.28
CA ASP A 23 3.75 2.97 -14.30
C ASP A 23 4.56 1.86 -13.64
N LEU A 24 3.90 0.71 -13.43
CA LEU A 24 4.51 -0.45 -12.79
C LEU A 24 5.64 -1.04 -13.63
N SER A 25 5.60 -0.94 -14.96
CA SER A 25 6.63 -1.49 -15.83
C SER A 25 8.00 -0.86 -15.53
N ARG A 26 8.01 0.45 -15.28
CA ARG A 26 9.23 1.21 -14.98
C ARG A 26 9.61 1.15 -13.50
N LEU A 27 8.63 1.19 -12.60
CA LEU A 27 8.85 1.39 -11.17
C LEU A 27 8.76 0.10 -10.32
N HIS A 28 8.60 -1.07 -10.95
CA HIS A 28 8.42 -2.35 -10.23
C HIS A 28 9.53 -2.60 -9.19
N ALA A 29 10.79 -2.37 -9.55
CA ALA A 29 11.94 -2.61 -8.68
C ALA A 29 11.92 -1.73 -7.42
N ASP A 30 11.59 -0.45 -7.59
CA ASP A 30 11.48 0.50 -6.47
C ASP A 30 10.31 0.14 -5.56
N VAL A 31 9.15 -0.18 -6.13
CA VAL A 31 7.97 -0.60 -5.36
C VAL A 31 8.28 -1.87 -4.56
N ARG A 32 8.91 -2.88 -5.19
CA ARG A 32 9.33 -4.12 -4.51
C ARG A 32 10.26 -3.82 -3.34
N LYS A 33 11.29 -2.99 -3.55
CA LYS A 33 12.24 -2.59 -2.52
C LYS A 33 11.57 -1.87 -1.35
N ILE A 34 10.63 -0.96 -1.63
CA ILE A 34 9.88 -0.22 -0.59
C ILE A 34 9.02 -1.18 0.23
N VAL A 35 8.27 -2.07 -0.43
CA VAL A 35 7.38 -3.02 0.25
C VAL A 35 8.17 -3.95 1.16
N LEU A 36 9.21 -4.61 0.64
CA LEU A 36 10.01 -5.56 1.41
C LEU A 36 10.81 -4.90 2.54
N LYS A 37 11.19 -3.63 2.38
CA LYS A 37 11.88 -2.87 3.44
C LYS A 37 10.96 -2.58 4.63
N HIS A 38 9.71 -2.19 4.38
CA HIS A 38 8.79 -1.69 5.40
C HIS A 38 7.88 -2.76 6.01
N PHE A 39 7.57 -3.84 5.29
CA PHE A 39 6.59 -4.85 5.71
C PHE A 39 7.22 -6.19 6.07
N LYS A 40 8.42 -6.18 6.66
CA LYS A 40 9.13 -7.40 7.10
C LYS A 40 8.31 -8.26 8.06
N SER A 41 7.47 -7.65 8.90
CA SER A 41 6.59 -8.38 9.83
C SER A 41 5.46 -9.13 9.12
N ALA A 42 5.00 -8.66 7.96
CA ALA A 42 4.00 -9.37 7.16
C ALA A 42 4.59 -10.63 6.51
N LEU A 43 5.91 -10.65 6.26
CA LEU A 43 6.62 -11.79 5.70
C LEU A 43 6.67 -13.01 6.64
N ALA A 44 6.31 -12.84 7.92
CA ALA A 44 6.20 -13.97 8.84
C ALA A 44 5.02 -14.90 8.53
N TRP A 45 4.08 -14.48 7.68
CA TRP A 45 2.87 -15.25 7.37
C TRP A 45 2.35 -15.07 5.94
N VAL A 46 3.04 -14.32 5.09
CA VAL A 46 2.78 -14.19 3.66
C VAL A 46 4.10 -14.30 2.92
N GLU A 47 4.11 -15.02 1.81
CA GLU A 47 5.27 -15.05 0.93
C GLU A 47 5.56 -13.65 0.35
N ALA A 48 6.84 -13.36 0.17
CA ALA A 48 7.30 -12.04 -0.27
C ALA A 48 6.74 -11.65 -1.65
N ASP A 49 6.74 -12.60 -2.59
CA ASP A 49 6.26 -12.37 -3.95
C ASP A 49 4.72 -12.20 -4.00
N ASP A 50 3.97 -12.98 -3.20
CA ASP A 50 2.51 -12.85 -3.08
C ASP A 50 2.10 -11.47 -2.56
N LEU A 51 2.80 -10.99 -1.51
CA LEU A 51 2.55 -9.66 -0.96
C LEU A 51 2.81 -8.58 -2.01
N VAL A 52 3.93 -8.68 -2.74
CA VAL A 52 4.30 -7.71 -3.78
C VAL A 52 3.29 -7.75 -4.93
N GLN A 53 2.83 -8.94 -5.34
CA GLN A 53 1.83 -9.11 -6.38
C GLN A 53 0.49 -8.47 -5.99
N GLU A 54 0.00 -8.69 -4.78
CA GLU A 54 -1.22 -8.06 -4.27
C GLU A 54 -1.11 -6.53 -4.22
N VAL A 55 0.07 -6.00 -3.87
CA VAL A 55 0.34 -4.56 -3.93
C VAL A 55 0.31 -4.04 -5.37
N TYR A 56 0.91 -4.74 -6.32
CA TYR A 56 0.84 -4.36 -7.75
C TYR A 56 -0.60 -4.36 -8.26
N LEU A 57 -1.39 -5.37 -7.93
CA LEU A 57 -2.81 -5.42 -8.28
C LEU A 57 -3.59 -4.26 -7.65
N ALA A 58 -3.32 -3.92 -6.39
CA ALA A 58 -3.95 -2.79 -5.72
C ALA A 58 -3.60 -1.45 -6.37
N ILE A 59 -2.34 -1.26 -6.77
CA ILE A 59 -1.90 -0.05 -7.50
C ILE A 59 -2.58 0.02 -8.87
N ALA A 60 -2.59 -1.08 -9.64
CA ALA A 60 -3.21 -1.14 -10.95
C ALA A 60 -4.72 -0.81 -10.88
N ARG A 61 -5.42 -1.33 -9.86
CA ARG A 61 -6.82 -0.98 -9.59
C ARG A 61 -6.98 0.52 -9.29
N LYS A 62 -6.13 1.06 -8.41
CA LYS A 62 -6.18 2.49 -8.03
C LYS A 62 -5.86 3.44 -9.19
N ASN A 63 -5.00 3.05 -10.13
CA ASN A 63 -4.73 3.85 -11.34
C ASN A 63 -5.99 4.10 -12.17
N THR A 64 -6.93 3.14 -12.21
CA THR A 64 -8.22 3.27 -12.90
C THR A 64 -9.28 4.00 -12.07
N GLN A 65 -9.01 4.33 -10.81
CA GLN A 65 -9.94 5.00 -9.91
C GLN A 65 -9.63 6.51 -9.81
N ASN A 66 -10.54 7.26 -9.18
CA ASN A 66 -10.36 8.69 -8.91
C ASN A 66 -9.15 8.98 -7.99
N CYS A 67 -8.70 7.99 -7.21
CA CYS A 67 -7.58 8.11 -6.25
C CYS A 67 -6.24 7.61 -6.79
N ALA A 68 -6.00 7.77 -8.10
CA ALA A 68 -4.70 7.51 -8.71
C ALA A 68 -3.59 8.37 -8.07
N PHE A 69 -2.36 7.86 -8.12
CA PHE A 69 -1.18 8.57 -7.62
C PHE A 69 -1.01 9.93 -8.32
N ASP A 70 -0.61 10.95 -7.56
CA ASP A 70 -0.30 12.27 -8.08
C ASP A 70 1.07 12.69 -7.52
N PRO A 71 2.10 12.82 -8.38
CA PRO A 71 3.45 13.15 -7.92
C PRO A 71 3.56 14.54 -7.29
N ARG A 72 2.56 15.41 -7.48
CA ARG A 72 2.52 16.76 -6.88
C ARG A 72 2.05 16.74 -5.43
N LYS A 73 1.29 15.72 -5.04
CA LYS A 73 0.69 15.61 -3.71
C LYS A 73 1.49 14.75 -2.76
N ALA A 74 2.16 13.71 -3.26
CA ALA A 74 2.91 12.78 -2.43
C ALA A 74 4.09 12.18 -3.20
N SER A 75 5.14 11.82 -2.47
CA SER A 75 6.22 11.00 -3.02
C SER A 75 5.75 9.56 -3.27
N LEU A 76 6.38 8.88 -4.23
CA LEU A 76 6.08 7.49 -4.56
C LEU A 76 6.15 6.58 -3.33
N GLY A 77 7.18 6.74 -2.49
CA GLY A 77 7.34 5.95 -1.27
C GLY A 77 6.17 6.09 -0.30
N LYS A 78 5.68 7.32 -0.09
CA LYS A 78 4.53 7.57 0.80
C LYS A 78 3.24 6.96 0.23
N TYR A 79 3.04 7.06 -1.08
CA TYR A 79 1.89 6.45 -1.76
C TYR A 79 1.92 4.93 -1.64
N VAL A 80 3.04 4.31 -2.04
CA VAL A 80 3.23 2.84 -2.00
C VAL A 80 3.05 2.31 -0.58
N PHE A 81 3.62 2.96 0.42
CA PHE A 81 3.44 2.57 1.83
C PHE A 81 1.97 2.55 2.23
N THR A 82 1.20 3.56 1.84
CA THR A 82 -0.22 3.67 2.17
C THR A 82 -1.02 2.55 1.51
N VAL A 83 -0.76 2.26 0.23
CA VAL A 83 -1.42 1.18 -0.51
C VAL A 83 -1.06 -0.19 0.08
N ALA A 84 0.22 -0.45 0.33
CA ALA A 84 0.70 -1.70 0.89
C ALA A 84 0.14 -1.94 2.31
N ASN A 85 0.04 -0.90 3.13
CA ASN A 85 -0.58 -1.01 4.45
C ASN A 85 -2.05 -1.46 4.37
N SER A 86 -2.83 -0.90 3.43
CA SER A 86 -4.21 -1.35 3.20
C SER A 86 -4.29 -2.81 2.73
N VAL A 87 -3.34 -3.25 1.89
CA VAL A 87 -3.26 -4.64 1.43
C VAL A 87 -2.96 -5.58 2.59
N VAL A 88 -1.95 -5.28 3.40
CA VAL A 88 -1.55 -6.12 4.55
C VAL A 88 -2.69 -6.25 5.57
N LEU A 89 -3.38 -5.16 5.89
CA LEU A 89 -4.55 -5.20 6.77
C LEU A 89 -5.65 -6.10 6.20
N ASN A 90 -5.96 -5.95 4.91
CA ASN A 90 -6.97 -6.80 4.26
C ASN A 90 -6.57 -8.28 4.21
N LEU A 91 -5.30 -8.59 3.97
CA LEU A 91 -4.78 -9.97 3.99
C LEU A 91 -4.87 -10.57 5.40
N GLY A 92 -4.48 -9.80 6.41
CA GLY A 92 -4.62 -10.21 7.82
C GLY A 92 -6.08 -10.49 8.19
N ASP A 93 -7.01 -9.63 7.74
CA ASP A 93 -8.44 -9.79 7.99
C ASP A 93 -9.04 -10.98 7.24
N LYS A 94 -8.59 -11.24 6.00
CA LYS A 94 -8.97 -12.44 5.23
C LYS A 94 -8.48 -13.70 5.92
N ARG A 95 -7.24 -13.72 6.42
CA ARG A 95 -6.68 -14.85 7.16
C ARG A 95 -7.48 -15.14 8.44
N ARG A 96 -7.80 -14.11 9.23
CA ARG A 96 -8.61 -14.27 10.46
C ARG A 96 -10.01 -14.80 10.15
N ARG A 97 -10.64 -14.35 9.07
CA ARG A 97 -11.95 -14.86 8.63
C ARG A 97 -11.89 -16.27 8.07
N GLY A 98 -10.88 -16.59 7.26
CA GLY A 98 -10.69 -17.95 6.73
C GLY A 98 -10.42 -18.97 7.83
N ALA A 99 -9.61 -18.61 8.83
CA ALA A 99 -9.38 -19.45 10.01
C ALA A 99 -10.66 -19.66 10.83
N HIS A 100 -11.53 -18.65 10.93
CA HIS A 100 -12.81 -18.78 11.63
C HIS A 100 -13.77 -19.73 10.91
N VAL A 101 -13.79 -19.75 9.56
CA VAL A 101 -14.68 -20.64 8.79
C VAL A 101 -14.27 -22.11 8.93
N VAL A 102 -12.96 -22.40 8.92
CA VAL A 102 -12.45 -23.78 9.04
C VAL A 102 -12.72 -24.37 10.44
N LEU A 103 -12.76 -23.54 11.49
CA LEU A 103 -13.10 -23.99 12.84
C LEU A 103 -14.60 -24.18 13.07
N SER A 104 -15.46 -23.52 12.28
CA SER A 104 -16.91 -23.66 12.38
C SER A 104 -17.50 -24.82 11.59
N ASP A 105 -16.75 -25.43 10.66
CA ASP A 105 -17.21 -26.57 9.83
C ASP A 105 -16.98 -27.95 10.47
N VAL A 106 -16.48 -28.01 11.71
CA VAL A 106 -16.32 -29.26 12.49
C VAL A 106 -17.45 -29.41 13.55
N GLY A 107 -18.54 -28.65 13.40
CA GLY A 107 -19.54 -28.45 14.45
C GLY A 107 -20.99 -28.78 14.09
N ASP A 108 -21.26 -29.58 13.05
CA ASP A 108 -22.62 -30.08 12.80
C ASP A 108 -22.57 -31.51 12.25
N MET A 109 -22.38 -32.45 13.17
CA MET A 109 -22.49 -33.90 12.94
C MET A 109 -23.95 -34.25 13.27
N PRO A 110 -24.82 -34.58 12.29
CA PRO A 110 -26.17 -35.02 12.61
C PRO A 110 -26.11 -36.41 13.25
N ASP A 111 -26.64 -36.50 14.45
CA ASP A 111 -26.88 -37.75 15.15
C ASP A 111 -27.75 -38.70 14.30
N ALA A 112 -27.33 -39.97 14.32
CA ALA A 112 -28.14 -41.19 14.20
C ALA A 112 -28.11 -42.02 12.87
N ILE A 113 -27.26 -43.06 12.94
CA ILE A 113 -27.53 -44.50 12.72
C ILE A 113 -27.79 -44.98 11.28
N THR A 114 -26.80 -45.67 10.72
CA THR A 114 -27.00 -47.02 10.14
C THR A 114 -25.73 -47.86 10.34
N THR A 115 -25.89 -48.95 11.08
CA THR A 115 -24.96 -50.05 11.25
C THR A 115 -24.71 -50.79 9.94
N ARG A 116 -23.44 -51.11 9.62
CA ARG A 116 -22.95 -52.41 9.09
C ARG A 116 -21.43 -52.36 8.85
N THR A 117 -20.67 -52.99 9.75
CA THR A 117 -19.75 -54.13 9.51
C THR A 117 -18.45 -53.73 8.78
N ALA A 118 -17.34 -53.49 9.51
CA ALA A 118 -16.24 -54.44 9.80
C ALA A 118 -15.44 -54.78 8.51
N GLU A 119 -14.11 -54.67 8.38
CA GLU A 119 -12.96 -54.79 9.30
C GLU A 119 -11.72 -54.08 8.66
N ASP A 120 -10.71 -53.76 9.50
CA ASP A 120 -9.28 -53.60 9.20
C ASP A 120 -8.80 -52.56 8.14
N GLU A 121 -7.82 -51.68 8.37
CA GLU A 121 -6.56 -51.86 9.11
C GLU A 121 -6.11 -50.60 9.87
N LEU A 122 -5.46 -50.86 11.00
CA LEU A 122 -4.61 -49.97 11.78
C LEU A 122 -3.45 -49.40 10.97
N ILE A 123 -3.22 -48.08 11.10
CA ILE A 123 -1.88 -47.54 11.43
C ILE A 123 -2.09 -46.39 12.44
N GLU A 124 -1.86 -46.72 13.72
CA GLU A 124 -1.63 -45.77 14.81
C GLU A 124 -0.24 -45.13 14.62
N ALA A 125 -0.20 -43.79 14.60
CA ALA A 125 0.29 -42.94 15.67
C ALA A 125 1.82 -42.71 15.63
N GLU A 126 2.19 -41.47 15.32
CA GLU A 126 3.22 -40.80 16.11
C GLU A 126 2.94 -39.30 16.18
N GLU A 127 3.07 -38.83 17.41
CA GLU A 127 2.60 -37.60 18.04
C GLU A 127 3.80 -36.64 18.21
N GLU A 128 3.51 -35.37 18.53
CA GLU A 128 4.45 -34.30 18.95
C GLU A 128 5.33 -33.66 17.86
N ALA A 129 5.47 -32.35 17.72
CA ALA A 129 5.25 -31.27 18.68
C ALA A 129 4.68 -30.02 17.98
N ALA A 130 3.46 -29.65 18.38
CA ALA A 130 2.87 -28.36 18.08
C ALA A 130 3.55 -27.27 18.92
N GLY A 131 4.56 -26.61 18.36
CA GLY A 131 4.97 -25.28 18.81
C GLY A 131 3.91 -24.26 18.44
N GLN A 132 2.92 -24.04 19.32
CA GLN A 132 1.96 -22.95 19.18
C GLN A 132 2.73 -21.61 19.13
N PRO A 133 2.63 -20.82 18.04
CA PRO A 133 3.12 -19.45 18.10
C PRO A 133 2.18 -18.66 19.02
N GLN A 134 2.72 -18.25 20.18
CA GLN A 134 2.04 -17.34 21.10
C GLN A 134 1.51 -16.14 20.33
N LEU A 135 0.20 -15.96 20.41
CA LEU A 135 -0.52 -14.79 19.95
C LEU A 135 -0.07 -13.60 20.82
N VAL A 136 0.97 -12.89 20.40
CA VAL A 136 1.37 -11.64 21.03
C VAL A 136 0.32 -10.58 20.69
N MET A 137 -0.70 -10.52 21.51
CA MET A 137 -1.77 -9.52 21.48
C MET A 137 -1.17 -8.18 21.91
N PHE A 138 -0.59 -7.44 20.96
CA PHE A 138 -0.18 -6.07 21.24
C PHE A 138 -1.42 -5.18 21.32
N ASP A 139 -1.79 -4.85 22.55
CA ASP A 139 -2.79 -3.87 22.88
C ASP A 139 -2.31 -2.48 22.44
N VAL A 140 -2.76 -2.02 21.28
CA VAL A 140 -2.53 -0.65 20.77
C VAL A 140 -3.55 0.29 21.44
N ARG A 141 -3.57 0.32 22.77
CA ARG A 141 -4.28 1.31 23.59
C ARG A 141 -3.40 1.79 24.75
N ALA A 142 -2.38 2.60 24.45
CA ALA A 142 -1.92 3.66 25.36
C ALA A 142 -0.75 4.43 24.75
N THR A 143 -1.04 5.53 24.04
CA THR A 143 -0.38 6.86 24.18
C THR A 143 -0.87 7.83 23.11
N VAL A 144 -2.19 8.05 23.05
CA VAL A 144 -2.68 9.37 22.63
C VAL A 144 -2.63 10.23 23.89
N SER A 145 -1.45 10.78 24.17
CA SER A 145 -1.32 11.88 25.11
C SER A 145 -2.13 13.03 24.57
N ARG A 146 -3.30 13.24 25.18
CA ARG A 146 -4.14 14.42 25.08
C ARG A 146 -3.27 15.64 25.39
N THR A 147 -2.78 16.34 24.37
CA THR A 147 -2.46 17.76 24.54
C THR A 147 -3.79 18.50 24.56
N SER A 148 -4.19 18.86 25.78
CA SER A 148 -5.31 19.71 26.10
C SER A 148 -5.38 20.92 25.18
N ARG A 149 -6.50 21.06 24.47
CA ARG A 149 -6.89 22.25 23.73
C ARG A 149 -7.57 23.19 24.74
N PRO A 150 -7.00 24.34 25.12
CA PRO A 150 -7.71 25.28 25.98
C PRO A 150 -8.85 25.91 25.20
N ALA A 151 -10.05 25.82 25.79
CA ALA A 151 -11.22 26.57 25.37
C ALA A 151 -10.92 28.07 25.46
N ARG A 152 -10.85 28.76 24.33
CA ARG A 152 -10.96 30.22 24.30
C ARG A 152 -12.40 30.60 24.05
N SER A 153 -13.00 30.99 25.17
CA SER A 153 -14.22 31.74 25.37
C SER A 153 -14.43 32.83 24.33
N ALA A 154 -15.68 32.92 23.86
CA ALA A 154 -16.23 34.04 23.14
C ALA A 154 -16.44 35.22 24.09
N ALA A 155 -15.82 36.36 23.81
CA ALA A 155 -16.30 37.65 24.24
C ALA A 155 -15.64 38.77 23.43
N GLY A 156 -16.48 39.57 22.77
CA GLY A 156 -16.27 41.01 22.74
C GLY A 156 -15.69 41.63 21.47
N GLN A 157 -16.55 42.43 20.84
CA GLN A 157 -16.26 43.83 20.49
C GLN A 157 -15.42 44.06 19.23
N THR A 158 -16.08 44.37 18.11
CA THR A 158 -16.46 45.71 17.62
C THR A 158 -15.33 46.47 16.94
N SER A 159 -15.69 46.97 15.76
CA SER A 159 -15.26 48.24 15.20
C SER A 159 -13.96 48.30 14.40
N ALA A 160 -14.21 48.66 13.13
CA ALA A 160 -13.57 49.77 12.46
C ALA A 160 -12.23 49.50 11.74
N ARG A 161 -12.35 49.50 10.41
CA ARG A 161 -11.79 50.58 9.56
C ARG A 161 -10.26 50.67 9.59
N ARG A 162 -9.61 50.18 8.53
CA ARG A 162 -8.80 51.03 7.65
C ARG A 162 -8.34 50.27 6.41
N ARG A 163 -8.73 50.83 5.27
CA ARG A 163 -8.07 50.70 3.98
C ARG A 163 -6.58 51.08 4.13
N ARG A 164 -5.66 50.26 3.65
CA ARG A 164 -4.42 50.72 3.00
C ARG A 164 -4.13 49.82 1.82
N SER A 165 -3.83 50.48 0.71
CA SER A 165 -3.52 49.98 -0.62
C SER A 165 -2.14 49.31 -0.64
N PRO A 166 -1.75 48.70 -1.77
CA PRO A 166 -0.48 48.00 -1.93
C PRO A 166 0.65 49.00 -2.19
N ASP A 167 1.83 48.74 -1.62
CA ASP A 167 3.07 49.35 -2.09
C ASP A 167 3.84 48.33 -2.94
N PRO A 168 4.08 48.62 -4.23
CA PRO A 168 5.00 47.91 -5.10
C PRO A 168 6.35 48.64 -5.09
N THR A 169 7.37 48.07 -4.45
CA THR A 169 8.73 48.56 -4.63
C THR A 169 9.77 47.45 -4.42
N LEU A 170 10.66 47.36 -5.41
CA LEU A 170 12.01 46.76 -5.40
C LEU A 170 12.15 45.30 -5.80
N SER A 171 12.08 45.12 -7.12
CA SER A 171 13.10 44.45 -7.91
C SER A 171 14.53 44.81 -7.46
N LEU A 172 15.29 43.87 -6.89
CA LEU A 172 16.75 43.96 -6.86
C LEU A 172 17.46 42.64 -6.46
N PHE A 173 17.12 41.50 -7.07
CA PHE A 173 18.07 40.38 -7.17
C PHE A 173 17.85 39.67 -8.50
N ASP A 174 18.21 40.42 -9.53
CA ASP A 174 18.62 39.88 -10.82
C ASP A 174 20.10 39.48 -10.71
N ARG A 175 20.45 38.36 -11.36
CA ARG A 175 21.79 37.77 -11.55
C ARG A 175 22.46 37.16 -10.32
N VAL A 176 22.78 35.86 -10.43
CA VAL A 176 24.18 35.38 -10.48
C VAL A 176 24.19 33.89 -10.86
N THR A 177 24.86 33.62 -11.99
CA THR A 177 25.47 32.36 -12.48
C THR A 177 24.60 31.15 -12.83
N GLU A 178 24.41 31.03 -14.14
CA GLU A 178 24.61 29.81 -14.92
C GLU A 178 25.84 29.02 -14.42
N HIS A 179 25.66 27.73 -14.16
CA HIS A 179 26.70 26.72 -14.36
C HIS A 179 26.05 25.35 -14.52
N ALA A 180 25.83 24.99 -15.78
CA ALA A 180 25.62 23.62 -16.21
C ALA A 180 26.99 22.92 -16.29
N PRO A 181 27.15 21.70 -15.73
CA PRO A 181 28.13 20.76 -16.23
C PRO A 181 27.45 19.71 -17.10
N GLU A 182 27.71 19.83 -18.40
CA GLU A 182 27.59 18.74 -19.37
C GLU A 182 28.38 17.53 -18.85
N SER A 183 27.69 16.45 -18.52
CA SER A 183 28.33 15.15 -18.32
C SER A 183 27.82 14.19 -19.39
N GLY A 184 28.63 14.09 -20.44
CA GLY A 184 28.47 13.13 -21.52
C GLY A 184 28.54 11.70 -20.99
N VAL A 185 27.41 10.99 -21.06
CA VAL A 185 27.39 9.54 -20.96
C VAL A 185 27.43 8.99 -22.38
N ARG A 186 28.60 8.45 -22.71
CA ARG A 186 28.93 7.75 -23.95
C ARG A 186 27.91 6.64 -24.21
N ARG A 187 27.28 6.66 -25.39
CA ARG A 187 26.60 5.49 -25.95
C ARG A 187 27.66 4.46 -26.33
N VAL A 188 27.67 3.33 -25.65
CA VAL A 188 28.34 2.11 -26.13
C VAL A 188 27.42 1.46 -27.19
N PRO A 189 27.89 1.22 -28.42
CA PRO A 189 27.18 0.34 -29.33
C PRO A 189 27.36 -1.11 -28.84
N PHE A 190 26.27 -1.74 -28.43
CA PHE A 190 26.20 -3.20 -28.32
C PHE A 190 25.83 -3.72 -29.70
N ASP A 191 26.83 -4.04 -30.51
CA ASP A 191 26.66 -4.96 -31.63
C ASP A 191 26.51 -6.36 -31.03
N ILE A 192 25.32 -6.93 -31.14
CA ILE A 192 25.06 -8.35 -30.85
C ILE A 192 24.99 -9.03 -32.22
N ASP A 193 26.09 -9.68 -32.60
CA ASP A 193 26.10 -10.67 -33.68
C ASP A 193 25.19 -11.83 -33.28
N VAL A 194 24.02 -11.90 -33.93
CA VAL A 194 23.16 -13.08 -33.90
C VAL A 194 23.75 -14.08 -34.89
N ALA A 195 24.59 -14.98 -34.37
CA ALA A 195 25.03 -16.15 -35.11
C ALA A 195 23.84 -17.10 -35.33
N GLU A 196 23.43 -17.18 -36.58
CA GLU A 196 22.50 -18.13 -37.16
C GLU A 196 23.12 -19.54 -37.06
N ALA A 197 22.55 -20.39 -36.20
CA ALA A 197 22.88 -21.82 -36.15
C ALA A 197 21.92 -22.57 -37.07
N ALA A 198 22.49 -23.11 -38.15
CA ALA A 198 21.91 -24.15 -38.98
C ALA A 198 21.92 -25.51 -38.27
#